data_AF-A0A117R6Q1-F1
#
_entry.id   AF-A0A117R6Q1-F1
#
_cell.length_a   1.000
_cell.length_b   1.000
_cell.length_c   1.000
_cell.angle_alpha   90.00
_cell.angle_beta   90.00
_cell.angle_gamma   90.00
#
_symmetry.space_group_name_H-M   'P 1'
#
loop_
_entity.id
_entity.type
_entity.pdbx_description
1 polymer ?
#
loop_
_entity_poly.entity_id
_entity_poly.type
_entity_poly.pdbx_seq_one_letter_code
_entity_poly.pdbx_strand_id
1 'polypeptide(L)' 'MSRKTTAVESYAHLWDDGRSRYRWVIWHTAGETLVFDRETNCPADTGDESLLPEVLRRMREAGVPETEDYPGRPCG' A
#
# COMPACT_ATOMS: atom_id res chain seq x y z
N MET A 1 -25.33 -24.95 -18.76
CA MET A 1 -24.39 -24.60 -17.68
C MET A 1 -23.07 -24.15 -18.30
N SER A 2 -22.73 -22.86 -18.23
CA SER A 2 -21.37 -22.36 -18.47
C SER A 2 -21.05 -21.33 -17.40
N ARG A 3 -20.50 -21.82 -16.30
CA ARG A 3 -20.13 -21.07 -15.09
C ARG A 3 -18.66 -20.68 -15.19
N LYS A 4 -18.32 -19.73 -16.08
CA LYS A 4 -16.93 -19.28 -16.28
C LYS A 4 -16.72 -17.77 -16.37
N THR A 5 -17.77 -16.96 -16.25
CA THR A 5 -17.64 -15.48 -16.34
C THR A 5 -17.72 -14.78 -14.98
N THR A 6 -18.14 -15.46 -13.92
CA THR A 6 -18.35 -14.86 -12.58
C THR A 6 -17.07 -14.70 -11.75
N ALA A 7 -15.99 -15.43 -12.08
CA ALA A 7 -14.76 -15.38 -11.28
C ALA A 7 -14.01 -14.07 -11.50
N VAL A 8 -13.87 -13.61 -12.75
CA VAL A 8 -13.09 -12.40 -13.08
C VAL A 8 -13.74 -11.14 -12.49
N GLU A 9 -15.07 -11.03 -12.57
CA GLU A 9 -15.81 -9.91 -11.97
C GLU A 9 -15.74 -9.90 -10.44
N SER A 10 -15.71 -11.08 -9.80
CA SER A 10 -15.63 -11.18 -8.34
C SER A 10 -14.30 -10.66 -7.78
N TYR A 11 -13.23 -10.67 -8.58
CA TYR A 11 -11.93 -10.12 -8.20
C TYR A 11 -11.71 -8.70 -8.71
N ALA A 12 -12.66 -8.09 -9.42
CA ALA A 12 -12.48 -6.76 -10.01
C ALA A 12 -12.13 -5.67 -8.97
N HIS A 13 -12.58 -5.84 -7.72
CA HIS A 13 -12.20 -4.98 -6.59
C HIS A 13 -10.68 -4.98 -6.27
N LEU A 14 -9.94 -6.02 -6.68
CA LEU A 14 -8.49 -6.09 -6.54
C LEU A 14 -7.75 -5.27 -7.61
N TRP A 15 -8.43 -4.91 -8.69
CA TRP A 15 -7.95 -4.03 -9.77
C TRP A 15 -8.79 -2.76 -9.88
N ASP A 16 -9.62 -2.46 -8.88
CA ASP A 16 -10.24 -1.15 -8.83
C ASP A 16 -9.13 -0.16 -8.54
N ASP A 17 -8.71 0.53 -9.60
CA ASP A 17 -7.72 1.59 -9.62
C ASP A 17 -8.26 2.82 -8.89
N GLY A 18 -8.73 2.63 -7.65
CA GLY A 18 -8.78 3.65 -6.62
C GLY A 18 -7.36 4.19 -6.51
N ARG A 19 -7.02 5.10 -7.43
CA ARG A 19 -5.82 5.91 -7.47
C ARG A 19 -5.90 6.74 -6.20
N SER A 20 -5.59 6.12 -5.08
CA SER A 20 -5.30 6.82 -3.84
C SER A 20 -4.29 7.87 -4.25
N ARG A 21 -4.56 9.12 -3.90
CA ARG A 21 -3.77 10.25 -4.36
C ARG A 21 -2.37 10.24 -3.75
N TYR A 22 -2.16 9.39 -2.75
CA TYR A 22 -0.95 9.36 -1.94
C TYR A 22 0.07 8.42 -2.55
N ARG A 23 1.20 8.96 -3.01
CA ARG A 23 2.34 8.14 -3.45
C ARG A 23 2.80 7.19 -2.32
N TRP A 24 2.88 7.73 -1.11
CA TRP A 24 3.33 7.00 0.07
C TRP A 24 2.15 6.48 0.88
N VAL A 25 2.33 5.33 1.52
CA VAL A 25 1.37 4.70 2.44
C VAL A 25 2.12 4.17 3.64
N ILE A 26 1.55 4.28 4.84
CA ILE A 26 2.07 3.57 6.01
C ILE A 26 1.55 2.13 5.95
N TRP A 27 2.45 1.17 5.89
CA TRP A 27 2.11 -0.24 5.74
C TRP A 27 2.46 -1.01 7.02
N HIS A 28 1.45 -1.62 7.63
CA HIS A 28 1.59 -2.51 8.76
C HIS A 28 1.70 -3.95 8.25
N THR A 29 2.91 -4.48 8.26
CA THR A 29 3.14 -5.89 8.01
C THR A 29 2.99 -6.69 9.31
N ALA A 30 3.05 -8.02 9.22
CA ALA A 30 3.05 -8.86 10.42
C ALA A 30 4.26 -8.64 11.35
N GLY A 31 5.37 -8.08 10.84
CA GLY A 31 6.62 -7.90 11.60
C GLY A 31 6.96 -6.46 11.93
N GLU A 32 6.48 -5.50 11.14
CA GLU A 32 6.95 -4.12 11.20
C GLU A 32 5.98 -3.12 10.54
N THR A 33 6.15 -1.84 10.88
CA THR A 33 5.48 -0.73 10.21
C THR A 33 6.48 0.01 9.34
N LEU A 34 6.19 0.09 8.05
CA LEU A 34 7.07 0.66 7.04
C LEU A 34 6.38 1.81 6.31
N VAL A 35 7.19 2.63 5.65
CA VAL A 35 6.71 3.54 4.61
C VAL A 35 6.79 2.79 3.29
N PHE A 36 5.70 2.73 2.53
CA PHE A 36 5.65 2.08 1.22
C PHE A 36 5.50 3.11 0.11
N ASP A 37 6.34 3.02 -0.91
CA ASP A 37 6.26 3.84 -2.12
C ASP A 37 5.44 3.11 -3.19
N ARG A 38 4.25 3.62 -3.49
CA ARG A 38 3.41 3.03 -4.55
C ARG A 38 3.84 3.43 -5.96
N GLU A 39 4.78 4.38 -6.10
CA GLU A 39 5.38 4.71 -7.39
C GLU A 39 6.44 3.68 -7.79
N THR A 40 7.33 3.32 -6.88
CA THR A 40 8.37 2.29 -7.11
C THR A 40 7.91 0.88 -6.74
N ASN A 41 6.74 0.76 -6.11
CA ASN A 41 6.13 -0.49 -5.65
C ASN A 41 6.96 -1.25 -4.59
N CYS A 42 7.66 -0.51 -3.73
CA CYS A 42 8.61 -1.06 -2.74
C CYS A 42 8.51 -0.31 -1.40
N PRO A 43 8.97 -0.92 -0.29
CA PRO A 43 9.29 -0.18 0.93
C PRO A 43 10.26 0.97 0.63
N ALA A 44 9.95 2.14 1.16
CA ALA A 44 10.74 3.33 1.03
C ALA A 44 11.98 3.24 1.92
N ASP A 45 13.15 3.48 1.34
CA ASP A 45 14.36 3.66 2.11
C ASP A 45 14.36 5.05 2.77
N THR A 46 14.25 5.09 4.11
CA THR A 46 14.33 6.33 4.89
C THR A 46 15.77 6.74 5.19
N GLY A 47 16.77 5.97 4.74
CA GLY A 47 18.20 6.18 4.91
C GLY A 47 18.72 5.79 6.31
N ASP A 48 18.00 6.18 7.35
CA ASP A 48 18.31 5.85 8.76
C ASP A 48 17.05 5.33 9.47
N GLU A 49 17.12 4.10 9.97
CA GLU A 49 16.03 3.44 10.70
C GLU A 49 15.67 4.18 11.99
N SER A 50 16.61 4.91 12.60
CA SER A 50 16.34 5.70 13.81
C SER A 50 15.41 6.89 13.54
N LEU A 51 15.28 7.32 12.28
CA LEU A 51 14.36 8.39 11.86
C LEU A 51 12.95 7.88 11.56
N LEU A 52 12.77 6.56 11.39
CA LEU A 52 11.50 5.97 11.02
C LEU A 52 10.34 6.40 11.95
N PRO A 53 10.47 6.44 13.29
CA PRO A 53 9.37 6.88 14.16
C PRO A 53 8.92 8.33 13.89
N GLU A 54 9.86 9.23 13.62
CA GLU A 54 9.57 10.63 13.32
C GLU A 54 8.95 10.80 11.93
N VAL A 55 9.43 10.03 10.94
CA VAL A 55 8.84 9.98 9.61
C VAL A 55 7.38 9.52 9.70
N LEU A 56 7.11 8.41 10.39
CA LEU A 56 5.76 7.90 10.59
C LEU A 56 4.85 8.93 11.28
N ARG A 57 5.35 9.62 12.31
CA ARG A 57 4.60 10.69 13.00
C ARG A 57 4.18 11.79 12.02
N ARG A 58 5.12 12.32 11.22
CA ARG A 58 4.84 13.39 10.25
C ARG A 58 3.88 12.96 9.14
N MET A 59 3.99 11.72 8.68
CA MET A 59 3.09 11.16 7.68
C MET A 59 1.65 11.06 8.20
N ARG A 60 1.47 10.63 9.45
CA ARG A 60 0.16 10.64 10.12
C ARG A 60 -0.40 12.05 10.25
N GLU A 61 0.42 13.01 10.66
CA GLU A 61 0.03 14.43 10.74
C GLU A 61 -0.38 15.00 9.38
N ALA A 62 0.23 14.52 8.30
CA ALA A 62 -0.11 14.87 6.92
C ALA A 62 -1.33 14.11 6.36
N GLY A 63 -1.94 13.19 7.13
CA GLY A 63 -3.10 12.41 6.70
C GLY A 63 -2.78 11.33 5.67
N VAL A 64 -1.54 10.82 5.66
CA VAL A 64 -1.16 9.68 4.82
C VAL A 64 -1.97 8.44 5.24
N PRO A 65 -2.53 7.67 4.30
CA PRO A 65 -3.28 6.46 4.64
C PRO A 65 -2.38 5.40 5.29
N GLU A 66 -2.99 4.63 6.20
CA GLU A 66 -2.37 3.47 6.84
C GLU A 66 -3.16 2.20 6.46
N THR A 67 -2.49 1.07 6.28
CA THR A 67 -3.13 -0.20 5.87
C THR A 67 -2.35 -1.41 6.37
N GLU A 68 -3.05 -2.52 6.59
CA GLU A 68 -2.45 -3.85 6.80
C GLU A 68 -2.32 -4.62 5.47
N ASP A 69 -3.24 -4.37 4.54
CA ASP A 69 -3.22 -4.96 3.20
C ASP A 69 -2.04 -4.43 2.37
N TYR A 70 -1.52 -5.27 1.45
CA TYR A 70 -0.43 -4.88 0.56
C TYR A 70 -0.82 -3.62 -0.25
N PRO A 71 -0.13 -2.48 -0.05
CA PRO A 71 -0.51 -1.19 -0.66
C PRO A 71 -0.01 -1.03 -2.10
N GLY A 72 0.78 -1.99 -2.57
CA GLY A 72 1.38 -1.98 -3.89
C GLY A 72 0.42 -2.34 -5.01
N ARG A 73 0.92 -2.24 -6.24
CA ARG A 73 0.24 -2.73 -7.44
C ARG A 73 0.67 -4.19 -7.67
N PRO A 74 -0.20 -5.03 -8.24
CA PRO A 74 0.20 -6.36 -8.68
C PRO A 74 1.38 -6.25 -9.66
N CYS A 75 2.41 -7.06 -9.46
CA CYS A 75 3.51 -7.20 -10.40
C CYS A 75 2.96 -7.82 -11.69
N GLY A 76 3.13 -7.13 -12.82
CA GLY A 76 2.79 -7.62 -14.16
C GLY A 76 3.88 -8.50 -14.75
#